data_AF-A0A8H4LIP6-F1
#
_entry.id   AF-A0A8H4LIP6-F1
#
_cell.length_a   1.000
_cell.length_b   1.000
_cell.length_c   1.000
_cell.angle_alpha   90.00
_cell.angle_beta   90.00
_cell.angle_gamma   90.00
#
_symmetry.space_group_name_H-M   'P 1'
#
loop_
_entity.id
_entity.type
_entity.pdbx_description
1 polymer ?
#
loop_
_entity_poly.entity_id
_entity_poly.type
_entity_poly.pdbx_seq_one_letter_code
_entity_poly.pdbx_strand_id
1 'polypeptide(L)'
;TLERFILSSLSNATKWSGGKYTHVYHFDSKAKAVDYAKETYPELWAKTSIYEAGLFLSNFVDPMGRPVRNGDGVVQFVGAADPDVKLPYTVADEDSGPIVKALLQDPAGRNLIGYREWLTTQEVASIFTKVTGLKAEAIARPKEHLELFIPEDLRIEIQENLAYFNEFGYEGRNDPTVLHPRDLNSPPSLATVEDWIKKQDWTKILGV
;
A
#
# COMPACT_ATOMS: atom_id res chain seq x y z
N THR A 1 17.09 0.99 -28.71
CA THR A 1 17.43 -0.05 -27.72
C THR A 1 16.75 0.30 -26.39
N LEU A 2 16.63 -0.64 -25.44
CA LEU A 2 16.04 -0.36 -24.13
C LEU A 2 17.02 0.45 -23.26
N GLU A 3 16.56 1.57 -22.72
CA GLU A 3 17.36 2.49 -21.89
C GLU A 3 17.02 2.41 -20.40
N ARG A 4 15.74 2.18 -20.07
CA ARG A 4 15.23 2.12 -18.70
C ARG A 4 14.21 1.00 -18.58
N PHE A 5 14.20 0.33 -17.44
CA PHE A 5 13.20 -0.68 -17.09
C PHE A 5 12.64 -0.38 -15.71
N ILE A 6 11.32 -0.40 -15.55
CA ILE A 6 10.66 -0.20 -14.26
C ILE A 6 9.96 -1.50 -13.90
N LEU A 7 10.40 -2.13 -12.82
CA LEU A 7 9.83 -3.37 -12.32
C LEU A 7 8.89 -3.07 -11.15
N SER A 8 7.61 -3.40 -11.29
CA SER A 8 6.69 -3.32 -10.15
C SER A 8 6.95 -4.49 -9.21
N SER A 9 7.23 -4.19 -7.95
CA SER A 9 7.48 -5.17 -6.90
C SER A 9 6.80 -4.74 -5.58
N LEU A 10 7.09 -5.47 -4.51
CA LEU A 10 6.79 -5.15 -3.12
C LEU A 10 7.96 -5.60 -2.24
N SER A 11 7.97 -5.14 -0.99
CA SER A 11 8.98 -5.50 0.02
C SER A 11 9.07 -7.02 0.25
N ASN A 12 10.25 -7.51 0.63
CA ASN A 12 10.49 -8.90 0.99
C ASN A 12 10.22 -9.10 2.50
N ALA A 13 9.00 -9.46 2.85
CA ALA A 13 8.58 -9.62 4.24
C ALA A 13 9.38 -10.70 4.95
N THR A 14 9.63 -11.85 4.30
CA THR A 14 10.48 -12.91 4.86
C THR A 14 11.86 -12.38 5.22
N LYS A 15 12.52 -11.68 4.31
CA LYS A 15 13.87 -11.14 4.51
C LYS A 15 13.90 -10.07 5.60
N TRP A 16 13.02 -9.06 5.51
CA TRP A 16 13.04 -7.90 6.40
C TRP A 16 12.52 -8.20 7.80
N SER A 17 11.74 -9.26 7.96
CA SER A 17 11.32 -9.78 9.27
C SER A 17 12.30 -10.78 9.90
N GLY A 18 13.44 -11.06 9.24
CA GLY A 18 14.40 -12.06 9.73
C GLY A 18 13.83 -13.49 9.74
N GLY A 19 12.88 -13.80 8.85
CA GLY A 19 12.19 -15.08 8.76
C GLY A 19 11.00 -15.23 9.71
N LYS A 20 10.54 -14.16 10.37
CA LYS A 20 9.37 -14.20 11.26
C LYS A 20 8.05 -14.36 10.49
N TYR A 21 7.91 -13.67 9.36
CA TYR A 21 6.72 -13.75 8.51
C TYR A 21 7.11 -14.33 7.16
N THR A 22 6.71 -15.58 6.90
CA THR A 22 7.17 -16.39 5.76
C THR A 22 6.07 -16.72 4.75
N HIS A 23 4.83 -16.40 5.09
CA HIS A 23 3.63 -16.71 4.32
C HIS A 23 3.09 -15.48 3.59
N VAL A 24 3.79 -14.34 3.58
CA VAL A 24 3.40 -13.12 2.85
C VAL A 24 3.67 -13.28 1.36
N TYR A 25 3.07 -14.30 0.74
CA TYR A 25 3.42 -14.80 -0.58
C TYR A 25 3.29 -13.76 -1.68
N HIS A 26 2.24 -12.94 -1.67
CA HIS A 26 2.00 -11.89 -2.67
C HIS A 26 3.05 -10.76 -2.66
N PHE A 27 3.76 -10.56 -1.55
CA PHE A 27 4.91 -9.65 -1.43
C PHE A 27 6.19 -10.38 -1.81
N ASP A 28 6.47 -11.49 -1.14
CA ASP A 28 7.72 -12.23 -1.26
C ASP A 28 7.95 -12.79 -2.68
N SER A 29 6.88 -13.18 -3.39
CA SER A 29 6.98 -13.63 -4.79
C SER A 29 7.47 -12.52 -5.72
N LYS A 30 7.03 -11.27 -5.52
CA LYS A 30 7.49 -10.12 -6.29
C LYS A 30 8.94 -9.77 -5.97
N ALA A 31 9.30 -9.76 -4.68
CA ALA A 31 10.68 -9.54 -4.27
C ALA A 31 11.64 -10.61 -4.81
N LYS A 32 11.23 -11.89 -4.83
CA LYS A 32 12.01 -12.96 -5.46
C LYS A 32 12.19 -12.77 -6.96
N ALA A 33 11.21 -12.19 -7.66
CA ALA A 33 11.34 -11.84 -9.07
C ALA A 33 12.38 -10.72 -9.29
N VAL A 34 12.51 -9.76 -8.35
CA VAL A 34 13.58 -8.75 -8.35
C VAL A 34 14.94 -9.41 -8.21
N ASP A 35 15.11 -10.29 -7.23
CA ASP A 35 16.37 -11.01 -6.99
C ASP A 35 16.76 -11.84 -8.24
N TYR A 36 15.79 -12.56 -8.81
CA TYR A 36 15.98 -13.31 -10.06
C TYR A 36 16.40 -12.42 -11.23
N ALA A 37 15.77 -11.25 -11.40
CA ALA A 37 16.10 -10.32 -12.47
C ALA A 37 17.53 -9.77 -12.32
N LYS A 38 17.92 -9.46 -11.08
CA LYS A 38 19.26 -8.97 -10.72
C LYS A 38 20.35 -10.00 -11.01
N GLU A 39 20.12 -11.26 -10.64
CA GLU A 39 21.09 -12.34 -10.81
C GLU A 39 21.19 -12.83 -12.26
N THR A 40 20.06 -12.96 -12.95
CA THR A 40 19.99 -13.59 -14.28
C THR A 40 20.27 -12.61 -15.41
N TYR A 41 19.88 -11.34 -15.26
CA TYR A 41 19.94 -10.34 -16.33
C TYR A 41 20.71 -9.08 -15.89
N PRO A 42 22.03 -9.16 -15.62
CA PRO A 42 22.80 -8.04 -15.06
C PRO A 42 22.80 -6.79 -15.95
N GLU A 43 22.79 -6.95 -17.28
CA GLU A 43 22.72 -5.82 -18.23
C GLU A 43 21.36 -5.11 -18.21
N LEU A 44 20.27 -5.86 -18.03
CA LEU A 44 18.94 -5.29 -17.83
C LEU A 44 18.86 -4.64 -16.46
N TRP A 45 19.36 -5.33 -15.43
CA TRP A 45 19.36 -4.87 -14.04
C TRP A 45 20.07 -3.52 -13.87
N ALA A 46 21.18 -3.30 -14.58
CA ALA A 46 21.87 -2.01 -14.61
C ALA A 46 21.00 -0.84 -15.10
N LYS A 47 19.85 -1.12 -15.75
CA LYS A 47 18.87 -0.14 -16.25
C LYS A 47 17.56 -0.17 -15.48
N THR A 48 17.45 -1.02 -14.46
CA THR A 48 16.21 -1.28 -13.73
C THR A 48 16.07 -0.37 -12.51
N SER A 49 14.88 0.19 -12.30
CA SER A 49 14.43 0.69 -11.01
C SER A 49 13.18 -0.08 -10.57
N ILE A 50 12.98 -0.20 -9.27
CA ILE A 50 11.83 -0.86 -8.65
C ILE A 50 10.78 0.18 -8.28
N TYR A 51 9.53 -0.14 -8.56
CA TYR A 51 8.35 0.60 -8.11
C TYR A 51 7.51 -0.28 -7.18
N GLU A 52 7.50 0.06 -5.90
CA GLU A 52 6.65 -0.59 -4.89
C GLU A 52 5.36 0.22 -4.72
N ALA A 53 4.26 -0.28 -5.30
CA ALA A 53 2.99 0.44 -5.23
C ALA A 53 2.44 0.45 -3.80
N GLY A 54 1.90 1.59 -3.37
CA GLY A 54 1.23 1.72 -2.09
C GLY A 54 -0.12 1.00 -2.00
N LEU A 55 -0.79 1.14 -0.85
CA LEU A 55 -2.13 0.64 -0.60
C LEU A 55 -3.18 1.43 -1.42
N PHE A 56 -3.96 0.72 -2.23
CA PHE A 56 -4.93 1.36 -3.12
C PHE A 56 -6.13 1.91 -2.36
N LEU A 57 -6.39 3.22 -2.50
CA LEU A 57 -7.61 3.83 -1.96
C LEU A 57 -8.88 3.25 -2.59
N SER A 58 -8.81 2.76 -3.83
CA SER A 58 -9.92 2.07 -4.49
C SER A 58 -10.42 0.85 -3.72
N ASN A 59 -9.63 0.27 -2.81
CA ASN A 59 -10.09 -0.77 -1.91
C ASN A 59 -11.24 -0.30 -1.01
N PHE A 60 -11.33 1.00 -0.68
CA PHE A 60 -12.41 1.55 0.14
C PHE A 60 -13.74 1.71 -0.59
N VAL A 61 -13.77 1.54 -1.91
CA VAL A 61 -15.02 1.50 -2.69
C VAL A 61 -15.34 0.12 -3.25
N ASP A 62 -14.42 -0.84 -3.07
CA ASP A 62 -14.63 -2.25 -3.41
C ASP A 62 -15.48 -2.95 -2.33
N PRO A 63 -16.41 -3.86 -2.70
CA PRO A 63 -17.24 -4.57 -1.73
C PRO A 63 -16.47 -5.30 -0.62
N MET A 64 -15.24 -5.78 -0.88
CA MET A 64 -14.44 -6.50 0.12
C MET A 64 -13.68 -5.58 1.08
N GLY A 65 -13.36 -4.35 0.66
CA GLY A 65 -12.51 -3.42 1.42
C GLY A 65 -13.20 -2.15 1.90
N ARG A 66 -14.46 -1.92 1.50
CA ARG A 66 -15.18 -0.69 1.87
C ARG A 66 -15.46 -0.61 3.38
N PRO A 67 -15.45 0.61 3.95
CA PRO A 67 -15.89 0.85 5.33
C PRO A 67 -17.32 0.38 5.58
N VAL A 68 -17.61 -0.01 6.82
CA VAL A 68 -18.95 -0.47 7.26
C VAL A 68 -19.53 0.44 8.31
N ARG A 69 -20.85 0.55 8.39
CA ARG A 69 -21.52 1.33 9.45
C ARG A 69 -21.84 0.44 10.65
N ASN A 70 -21.58 0.94 11.86
CA ASN A 70 -22.04 0.28 13.07
C ASN A 70 -23.51 0.65 13.41
N GLY A 71 -24.03 0.11 14.51
CA GLY A 71 -25.40 0.36 14.97
C GLY A 71 -25.71 1.83 15.28
N ASP A 72 -24.69 2.64 15.61
CA ASP A 72 -24.80 4.07 15.88
C ASP A 72 -24.64 4.92 14.61
N GLY A 73 -24.45 4.28 13.45
CA GLY A 73 -24.28 4.93 12.16
C GLY A 73 -22.88 5.49 11.89
N VAL A 74 -21.90 5.23 12.76
CA VAL A 74 -20.48 5.61 12.58
C VAL A 74 -19.86 4.74 11.50
N VAL A 75 -19.12 5.37 10.58
CA VAL A 75 -18.40 4.70 9.50
C VAL A 75 -17.07 4.15 10.03
N GLN A 76 -16.91 2.83 9.98
CA GLN A 76 -15.75 2.12 10.50
C GLN A 76 -14.84 1.67 9.36
N PHE A 77 -13.66 2.27 9.29
CA PHE A 77 -12.54 1.78 8.48
C PHE A 77 -11.94 0.59 9.22
N VAL A 78 -12.48 -0.60 8.95
CA VAL A 78 -12.03 -1.82 9.60
C VAL A 78 -10.78 -2.30 8.87
N GLY A 79 -9.63 -1.98 9.45
CA GLY A 79 -8.34 -2.50 9.06
C GLY A 79 -7.87 -3.53 10.06
N ALA A 80 -6.82 -4.25 9.71
CA ALA A 80 -6.14 -5.13 10.66
C ALA A 80 -4.68 -4.73 10.92
N ALA A 81 -4.21 -3.67 10.26
CA ALA A 81 -3.07 -2.91 10.75
C ALA A 81 -3.52 -2.04 11.92
N ASP A 82 -2.61 -1.84 12.87
CA ASP A 82 -2.80 -0.92 13.99
C ASP A 82 -3.20 0.47 13.44
N PRO A 83 -4.22 1.15 14.00
CA PRO A 83 -4.69 2.43 13.48
C PRO A 83 -3.65 3.54 13.51
N ASP A 84 -2.54 3.35 14.24
CA ASP A 84 -1.42 4.30 14.37
C ASP A 84 -0.23 3.97 13.44
N VAL A 85 -0.26 2.83 12.74
CA VAL A 85 0.74 2.50 11.72
C VAL A 85 0.49 3.34 10.47
N LYS A 86 1.53 4.04 10.01
CA LYS A 86 1.47 4.78 8.76
C LYS A 86 1.61 3.85 7.55
N LEU A 87 0.75 4.08 6.56
CA LEU A 87 0.65 3.31 5.33
C LEU A 87 0.78 4.23 4.09
N PRO A 88 1.36 3.72 2.99
CA PRO A 88 1.52 4.42 1.72
C PRO A 88 0.21 4.43 0.92
N TYR A 89 -0.69 5.38 1.10
CA TYR A 89 -1.93 5.40 0.32
C TYR A 89 -1.70 5.93 -1.10
N THR A 90 -2.28 5.26 -2.09
CA THR A 90 -2.15 5.59 -3.52
C THR A 90 -3.45 5.35 -4.29
N VAL A 91 -3.58 5.99 -5.45
CA VAL A 91 -4.64 5.74 -6.44
C VAL A 91 -3.93 5.29 -7.71
N ALA A 92 -3.90 3.97 -7.94
CA ALA A 92 -3.10 3.37 -9.00
C ALA A 92 -3.29 4.04 -10.37
N ASP A 93 -4.54 4.36 -10.73
CA ASP A 93 -4.89 4.95 -12.03
C ASP A 93 -4.43 6.41 -12.20
N GLU A 94 -4.26 7.16 -11.11
CA GLU A 94 -3.87 8.57 -11.13
C GLU A 94 -2.37 8.76 -10.83
N ASP A 95 -1.82 7.94 -9.92
CA ASP A 95 -0.53 8.20 -9.30
C ASP A 95 0.61 7.42 -9.95
N SER A 96 0.35 6.21 -10.46
CA SER A 96 1.40 5.34 -11.02
C SER A 96 2.13 6.02 -12.18
N GLY A 97 1.40 6.66 -13.09
CA GLY A 97 1.97 7.35 -14.25
C GLY A 97 2.95 8.48 -13.87
N PRO A 98 2.51 9.49 -13.10
CA PRO A 98 3.38 10.57 -12.63
C PRO A 98 4.57 10.07 -11.79
N ILE A 99 4.37 9.10 -10.89
CA ILE A 99 5.46 8.54 -10.07
C ILE A 99 6.49 7.83 -10.94
N VAL A 100 6.04 6.95 -11.85
CA VAL A 100 6.93 6.24 -12.78
C VAL A 100 7.67 7.22 -13.70
N LYS A 101 7.00 8.28 -14.16
CA LYS A 101 7.65 9.34 -14.94
C LYS A 101 8.77 10.02 -14.15
N ALA A 102 8.54 10.38 -12.89
CA ALA A 102 9.57 10.94 -12.02
C ALA A 102 10.73 9.95 -11.79
N LEU A 103 10.42 8.67 -11.57
CA LEU A 103 11.41 7.61 -11.40
C LEU A 103 12.26 7.38 -12.66
N LEU A 104 11.69 7.55 -13.86
CA LEU A 104 12.43 7.51 -15.13
C LEU A 104 13.38 8.70 -15.31
N GLN A 105 13.15 9.83 -14.64
CA GLN A 105 14.02 11.00 -14.67
C GLN A 105 15.15 10.94 -13.63
N ASP A 106 15.01 10.10 -12.61
CA ASP A 106 16.07 9.78 -11.66
C ASP A 106 17.12 8.84 -12.29
N PRO A 107 18.34 8.63 -11.74
CA PRO A 107 19.19 7.51 -12.12
C PRO A 107 18.49 6.13 -12.06
N ALA A 108 19.00 5.13 -12.79
CA ALA A 108 18.57 3.74 -12.62
C ALA A 108 19.02 3.18 -11.25
N GLY A 109 18.51 2.02 -10.85
CA GLY A 109 18.90 1.34 -9.60
C GLY A 109 18.20 1.88 -8.35
N ARG A 110 17.07 2.58 -8.51
CA ARG A 110 16.27 3.09 -7.39
C ARG A 110 15.26 2.04 -6.93
N ASN A 111 15.04 1.93 -5.63
CA ASN A 111 13.90 1.23 -5.07
C ASN A 111 12.92 2.26 -4.48
N LEU A 112 11.80 2.52 -5.14
CA LEU A 112 10.88 3.60 -4.78
C LEU A 112 9.54 3.05 -4.30
N ILE A 113 9.13 3.44 -3.10
CA ILE A 113 7.75 3.24 -2.66
C ILE A 113 6.83 4.37 -3.15
N GLY A 114 5.78 4.00 -3.88
CA GLY A 114 4.92 4.90 -4.61
C GLY A 114 3.59 5.18 -3.91
N TYR A 115 3.43 6.40 -3.40
CA TYR A 115 2.23 6.83 -2.70
C TYR A 115 1.97 8.33 -2.89
N ARG A 116 0.71 8.75 -2.69
CA ARG A 116 0.32 10.17 -2.63
C ARG A 116 0.41 10.74 -1.24
N GLU A 117 0.01 9.98 -0.22
CA GLU A 117 0.13 10.40 1.19
C GLU A 117 0.53 9.22 2.09
N TRP A 118 1.30 9.55 3.13
CA TRP A 118 1.80 8.60 4.12
C TRP A 118 1.04 8.81 5.43
N LEU A 119 -0.08 8.10 5.57
CA LEU A 119 -1.08 8.36 6.60
C LEU A 119 -1.36 7.13 7.44
N THR A 120 -1.79 7.33 8.67
CA THR A 120 -2.45 6.27 9.43
C THR A 120 -3.89 6.08 8.94
N THR A 121 -4.49 4.91 9.19
CA THR A 121 -5.90 4.69 8.85
C THR A 121 -6.82 5.62 9.65
N GLN A 122 -6.43 6.01 10.86
CA GLN A 122 -7.16 6.99 11.67
C GLN A 122 -7.10 8.40 11.07
N GLU A 123 -5.97 8.81 10.48
CA GLU A 123 -5.87 10.06 9.71
C GLU A 123 -6.82 10.03 8.49
N VAL A 124 -6.90 8.90 7.77
CA VAL A 124 -7.87 8.71 6.67
C VAL A 124 -9.32 8.82 7.15
N ALA A 125 -9.69 8.19 8.26
CA ALA A 125 -11.03 8.28 8.84
C ALA A 125 -11.37 9.73 9.27
N SER A 126 -10.37 10.48 9.74
CA SER A 126 -10.53 11.89 10.11
C SER A 126 -10.77 12.76 8.88
N ILE A 127 -10.02 12.53 7.79
CA ILE A 127 -10.25 13.20 6.49
C ILE A 127 -11.63 12.85 5.95
N PHE A 128 -12.04 11.58 6.03
CA PHE A 128 -13.36 11.14 5.62
C PHE A 128 -14.47 11.88 6.38
N THR A 129 -14.35 12.00 7.70
CA THR A 129 -15.31 12.74 8.54
C THR A 129 -15.38 14.21 8.11
N LYS A 130 -14.22 14.84 7.89
CA LYS A 130 -14.14 16.24 7.42
C LYS A 130 -14.84 16.43 6.07
N VAL A 131 -14.67 15.50 5.12
CA VAL A 131 -15.20 15.62 3.75
C VAL A 131 -16.69 15.32 3.69
N THR A 132 -17.15 14.29 4.39
CA THR A 132 -18.52 13.75 4.24
C THR A 132 -19.48 14.25 5.32
N GLY A 133 -18.97 14.75 6.44
CA GLY A 133 -19.76 15.04 7.64
C GLY A 133 -20.22 13.80 8.42
N LEU A 134 -19.96 12.60 7.91
CA LEU A 134 -20.27 11.35 8.60
C LEU A 134 -19.16 11.03 9.60
N LYS A 135 -19.51 10.84 10.87
CA LYS A 135 -18.55 10.42 11.89
C LYS A 135 -17.89 9.11 11.46
N ALA A 136 -16.57 9.07 11.46
CA ALA A 136 -15.80 7.89 11.12
C ALA A 136 -14.65 7.60 12.10
N GLU A 137 -14.26 6.34 12.17
CA GLU A 137 -13.18 5.84 13.02
C GLU A 137 -12.41 4.72 12.31
N ALA A 138 -11.14 4.54 12.66
CA ALA A 138 -10.38 3.37 12.28
C ALA A 138 -10.41 2.35 13.42
N ILE A 139 -10.67 1.09 13.09
CA ILE A 139 -10.71 0.01 14.07
C ILE A 139 -9.75 -1.07 13.63
N ALA A 140 -8.78 -1.38 14.49
CA ALA A 140 -8.07 -2.64 14.43
C ALA A 140 -8.96 -3.73 15.03
N ARG A 141 -9.49 -4.62 14.20
CA ARG A 141 -10.15 -5.84 14.70
C ARG A 141 -9.15 -7.01 14.68
N PRO A 142 -8.93 -7.68 15.82
CA PRO A 142 -8.37 -9.03 15.82
C PRO A 142 -9.23 -9.94 14.93
N LYS A 143 -8.53 -10.74 14.13
CA LYS A 143 -9.07 -11.40 12.94
C LYS A 143 -10.04 -12.55 13.18
N GLU A 144 -10.33 -12.90 14.43
CA GLU A 144 -11.27 -13.96 14.80
C GLU A 144 -12.69 -13.70 14.25
N HIS A 145 -13.00 -12.44 13.92
CA HIS A 145 -14.31 -11.99 13.43
C HIS A 145 -14.31 -11.56 11.96
N LEU A 146 -13.20 -11.71 11.23
CA LEU A 146 -13.27 -11.70 9.76
C LEU A 146 -13.83 -13.06 9.36
N GLU A 147 -15.16 -13.19 9.40
CA GLU A 147 -15.95 -14.30 8.86
C GLU A 147 -15.87 -14.33 7.32
N LEU A 148 -14.64 -14.24 6.80
CA LEU A 148 -14.36 -14.49 5.40
C LEU A 148 -14.23 -16.01 5.27
N PHE A 149 -15.13 -16.61 4.49
CA PHE A 149 -14.99 -17.99 4.01
C PHE A 149 -13.80 -18.05 3.03
N ILE A 150 -12.57 -17.95 3.54
CA ILE A 150 -11.33 -18.00 2.76
C ILE A 150 -10.52 -19.26 3.11
N PRO A 151 -9.77 -19.81 2.14
CA PRO A 151 -8.84 -20.92 2.39
C PRO A 151 -7.85 -20.60 3.52
N GLU A 152 -7.40 -21.65 4.22
CA GLU A 152 -6.45 -21.56 5.34
C GLU A 152 -5.20 -20.76 4.97
N ASP A 153 -4.56 -21.12 3.86
CA ASP A 153 -3.32 -20.48 3.42
C ASP A 153 -3.49 -18.98 3.17
N LEU A 154 -4.62 -18.58 2.56
CA LEU A 154 -4.92 -17.16 2.33
C LEU A 154 -5.16 -16.42 3.65
N ARG A 155 -5.76 -17.09 4.64
CA ARG A 155 -5.97 -16.48 5.96
C ARG A 155 -4.65 -16.23 6.68
N ILE A 156 -3.75 -17.22 6.66
CA ILE A 156 -2.39 -17.12 7.24
C ILE A 156 -1.61 -16.01 6.53
N GLU A 157 -1.59 -16.01 5.19
CA GLU A 157 -0.90 -14.99 4.40
C GLU A 157 -1.35 -13.58 4.77
N ILE A 158 -2.67 -13.34 4.80
CA ILE A 158 -3.18 -12.01 5.15
C ILE A 158 -2.85 -11.73 6.64
N GLN A 159 -2.92 -12.69 7.55
CA GLN A 159 -2.58 -12.49 8.97
C GLN A 159 -1.13 -12.04 9.14
N GLU A 160 -0.20 -12.75 8.52
CA GLU A 160 1.22 -12.40 8.58
C GLU A 160 1.52 -11.07 7.89
N ASN A 161 0.85 -10.76 6.77
CA ASN A 161 1.04 -9.47 6.09
C ASN A 161 0.69 -8.29 6.99
N LEU A 162 -0.41 -8.40 7.74
CA LEU A 162 -0.87 -7.37 8.66
C LEU A 162 0.07 -7.22 9.86
N ALA A 163 0.48 -8.35 10.44
CA ALA A 163 1.44 -8.36 11.54
C ALA A 163 2.80 -7.78 11.09
N TYR A 164 3.21 -8.09 9.86
CA TYR A 164 4.38 -7.49 9.21
C TYR A 164 4.26 -5.97 9.09
N PHE A 165 3.13 -5.44 8.64
CA PHE A 165 2.91 -3.98 8.59
C PHE A 165 3.06 -3.32 9.96
N ASN A 166 2.50 -3.95 11.00
CA ASN A 166 2.58 -3.41 12.35
C ASN A 166 4.02 -3.33 12.86
N GLU A 167 4.76 -4.43 12.74
CA GLU A 167 6.10 -4.52 13.32
C GLU A 167 7.18 -3.89 12.43
N PHE A 168 7.08 -4.07 11.12
CA PHE A 168 8.12 -3.74 10.14
C PHE A 168 7.70 -2.70 9.11
N GLY A 169 6.46 -2.17 9.14
CA GLY A 169 5.99 -1.22 8.13
C GLY A 169 5.58 -1.91 6.81
N TYR A 170 4.98 -1.15 5.90
CA TYR A 170 4.54 -1.66 4.59
C TYR A 170 5.75 -2.04 3.71
N GLU A 171 6.78 -1.21 3.80
CA GLU A 171 8.00 -1.20 3.02
C GLU A 171 9.11 -2.07 3.60
N GLY A 172 8.93 -2.60 4.80
CA GLY A 172 10.03 -3.16 5.57
C GLY A 172 10.97 -2.06 6.06
N ARG A 173 10.46 -1.14 6.88
CA ARG A 173 11.02 0.08 7.52
C ARG A 173 12.54 0.19 7.69
N ASN A 174 13.23 -0.94 7.86
CA ASN A 174 14.69 -0.99 7.99
C ASN A 174 15.42 -1.30 6.67
N ASP A 175 14.72 -1.39 5.54
CA ASP A 175 15.30 -1.53 4.21
C ASP A 175 15.98 -0.20 3.82
N PRO A 176 17.32 -0.15 3.77
CA PRO A 176 18.04 1.08 3.49
C PRO A 176 17.96 1.48 2.00
N THR A 177 17.38 0.62 1.15
CA THR A 177 17.28 0.87 -0.29
C THR A 177 16.00 1.63 -0.66
N VAL A 178 14.98 1.60 0.19
CA VAL A 178 13.69 2.21 -0.06
C VAL A 178 13.82 3.74 -0.03
N LEU A 179 13.35 4.35 -1.12
CA LEU A 179 13.20 5.79 -1.28
C LEU A 179 11.73 6.15 -1.24
N HIS A 180 11.42 7.33 -0.72
CA HIS A 180 10.10 7.95 -0.82
C HIS A 180 10.03 8.89 -2.03
N PRO A 181 8.82 9.26 -2.51
CA PRO A 181 8.66 10.18 -3.65
C PRO A 181 9.39 11.51 -3.47
N ARG A 182 9.49 12.00 -2.22
CA ARG A 182 10.22 13.22 -1.85
C ARG A 182 11.75 13.12 -2.01
N ASP A 183 12.29 11.91 -2.09
CA ASP A 183 13.73 11.67 -2.17
C ASP A 183 14.22 11.63 -3.64
N LEU A 184 13.30 11.68 -4.61
CA LEU A 184 13.63 11.79 -6.03
C LEU A 184 14.16 13.17 -6.39
N ASN A 185 14.98 13.25 -7.44
CA ASN A 185 15.48 14.53 -7.97
C ASN A 185 14.34 15.47 -8.43
N SER A 186 13.21 14.92 -8.83
CA SER A 186 12.03 15.67 -9.27
C SER A 186 10.77 14.98 -8.75
N PRO A 187 10.40 15.21 -7.48
CA PRO A 187 9.23 14.58 -6.88
C PRO A 187 7.95 14.86 -7.66
N PRO A 188 7.07 13.86 -7.85
CA PRO A 188 5.80 14.08 -8.54
C PRO A 188 4.88 14.96 -7.69
N SER A 189 4.09 15.80 -8.35
CA SER A 189 2.95 16.48 -7.73
C SER A 189 1.72 15.60 -7.87
N LEU A 190 1.16 15.16 -6.74
CA LEU A 190 0.02 14.25 -6.67
C LEU A 190 -1.15 14.93 -5.94
N ALA A 191 -2.36 14.49 -6.22
CA ALA A 191 -3.55 14.90 -5.46
C ALA A 191 -3.55 14.26 -4.06
N THR A 192 -4.38 14.77 -3.16
CA THR A 192 -4.49 14.24 -1.79
C THR A 192 -5.47 13.06 -1.71
N VAL A 193 -5.45 12.35 -0.58
CA VAL A 193 -6.49 11.42 -0.14
C VAL A 193 -7.80 12.18 0.08
N GLU A 194 -7.75 13.42 0.59
CA GLU A 194 -8.94 14.29 0.70
C GLU A 194 -9.60 14.51 -0.66
N ASP A 195 -8.82 14.82 -1.69
CA ASP A 195 -9.32 15.00 -3.06
C ASP A 195 -9.92 13.71 -3.62
N TRP A 196 -9.32 12.55 -3.32
CA TRP A 196 -9.87 11.26 -3.75
C TRP A 196 -11.19 10.94 -3.03
N ILE A 197 -11.28 11.16 -1.72
CA ILE A 197 -12.51 10.95 -0.95
C ILE A 197 -13.64 11.84 -1.50
N LYS A 198 -13.36 13.11 -1.81
CA LYS A 198 -14.35 14.03 -2.41
C LYS A 198 -14.93 13.55 -3.75
N LYS A 199 -14.17 12.77 -4.52
CA LYS A 199 -14.60 12.25 -5.84
C LYS A 199 -15.58 11.08 -5.74
N GLN A 200 -15.72 10.43 -4.58
CA GLN A 200 -16.54 9.21 -4.46
C GLN A 200 -18.00 9.52 -4.09
N ASP A 201 -18.91 8.70 -4.58
CA ASP A 201 -20.34 8.74 -4.19
C ASP A 201 -20.56 7.88 -2.93
N TRP A 202 -20.25 8.45 -1.77
CA TRP A 202 -20.34 7.75 -0.49
C TRP A 202 -21.77 7.40 -0.08
N THR A 203 -22.76 8.17 -0.51
CA THR A 203 -24.20 7.87 -0.36
C THR A 203 -24.52 6.53 -1.01
N LYS A 204 -24.08 6.34 -2.26
CA LYS A 204 -24.24 5.06 -2.97
C LYS A 204 -23.41 3.93 -2.37
N ILE A 205 -22.15 4.19 -2.00
CA ILE A 205 -21.23 3.15 -1.50
C ILE A 205 -21.67 2.61 -0.13
N LEU A 206 -22.14 3.50 0.76
CA LEU A 206 -22.52 3.17 2.14
C LEU A 206 -24.02 2.95 2.32
N GLY A 207 -24.85 3.27 1.31
CA GLY A 207 -26.31 3.14 1.36
C GLY A 207 -26.94 4.08 2.39
N VAL A 208 -26.52 5.34 2.41
CA VAL A 208 -26.96 6.37 3.37
C VAL A 208 -27.73 7.49 2.73
#